data_AF-A0AAV2N0D1-F1
#
_entry.id   AF-A0AAV2N0D1-F1
#
_cell.length_a   1.000
_cell.length_b   1.000
_cell.length_c   1.000
_cell.angle_alpha   90.00
_cell.angle_beta   90.00
_cell.angle_gamma   90.00
#
_symmetry.space_group_name_H-M   'P 1'
#
loop_
_entity.id
_entity.type
_entity.pdbx_description
1 polymer ?
#
loop_
_entity_poly.entity_id
_entity_poly.type
_entity_poly.pdbx_seq_one_letter_code
_entity_poly.pdbx_strand_id
1 'polypeptide(L)'
;MVEVVLGDWGHTTWCRMSDVYLLEDRFKNLPWQGIMCGLDHTGPPTHITTWPEVTRAICRMFLSQHDGWINIIHPLRKGAALVEIHVYTDKPENISFNFKDSLVRMGQVRLIPEVTMNVYPAA
;
A
#
# COMPACT_ATOMS: atom_id res chain seq x y z
N MET A 1 10.66 -11.54 -22.80
CA MET A 1 9.76 -11.20 -21.67
C MET A 1 9.82 -9.70 -21.50
N VAL A 2 8.72 -9.09 -21.09
CA VAL A 2 8.65 -7.66 -20.74
C VAL A 2 8.02 -7.53 -19.37
N GLU A 3 8.47 -6.54 -18.62
CA GLU A 3 7.88 -6.19 -17.33
C GLU A 3 6.71 -5.24 -17.54
N VAL A 4 5.58 -5.52 -16.90
CA VAL A 4 4.33 -4.77 -17.04
C VAL A 4 3.79 -4.42 -15.66
N VAL A 5 3.42 -3.15 -15.50
CA VAL A 5 2.73 -2.66 -14.30
C VAL A 5 1.22 -2.79 -14.50
N LEU A 6 0.57 -3.55 -13.63
CA LEU A 6 -0.88 -3.66 -13.52
C LEU A 6 -1.40 -2.46 -12.73
N GLY A 7 -1.51 -1.31 -13.39
CA GLY A 7 -1.78 -0.01 -12.76
C GLY A 7 -3.02 0.05 -11.87
N ASP A 8 -4.09 -0.68 -12.23
CA ASP A 8 -5.33 -0.72 -11.44
C ASP A 8 -5.22 -1.60 -10.18
N TRP A 9 -4.19 -2.44 -10.09
CA TRP A 9 -3.96 -3.37 -8.98
C TRP A 9 -2.74 -3.00 -8.14
N GLY A 10 -1.81 -2.21 -8.69
CA GLY A 10 -0.56 -1.83 -8.02
C GLY A 10 0.50 -2.94 -7.98
N HIS A 11 0.46 -3.90 -8.90
CA HIS A 11 1.40 -5.03 -8.98
C HIS A 11 2.21 -5.00 -10.28
N THR A 12 3.45 -5.49 -10.24
CA THR A 12 4.31 -5.64 -11.43
C THR A 12 4.51 -7.11 -11.77
N THR A 13 4.41 -7.47 -13.05
CA THR A 13 4.55 -8.86 -13.51
C THR A 13 5.36 -8.96 -14.79
N TRP A 14 5.89 -10.15 -15.08
CA TRP A 14 6.59 -10.45 -16.32
C TRP A 14 5.69 -11.25 -17.25
N CYS A 15 5.52 -10.78 -18.50
CA CYS A 15 4.78 -11.52 -19.52
C CYS A 15 5.55 -11.60 -20.85
N ARG A 16 5.06 -12.40 -21.79
CA ARG A 16 5.63 -12.45 -23.14
C ARG A 16 5.16 -11.20 -23.89
N MET A 17 6.02 -10.69 -24.78
CA MET A 17 5.65 -9.55 -25.62
C MET A 17 4.42 -9.86 -26.50
N SER A 18 4.22 -11.13 -26.87
CA SER A 18 3.04 -11.61 -27.60
C SER A 18 1.73 -11.42 -26.85
N ASP A 19 1.78 -11.27 -25.53
CA ASP A 19 0.61 -11.15 -24.67
C ASP A 19 0.31 -9.67 -24.35
N VAL A 20 1.08 -8.74 -24.93
CA VAL A 20 0.92 -7.28 -24.76
C VAL A 20 0.28 -6.69 -26.01
N TYR A 21 -0.83 -5.98 -25.80
CA TYR A 21 -1.64 -5.39 -26.86
C TYR A 21 -1.72 -3.87 -26.69
N LEU A 22 -2.00 -3.16 -27.78
CA LEU A 22 -2.24 -1.72 -27.72
C LEU A 22 -3.56 -1.44 -26.99
N LEU A 23 -3.51 -0.61 -25.95
CA LEU A 23 -4.71 -0.19 -25.25
C LEU A 23 -5.53 0.76 -26.13
N GLU A 24 -6.81 0.43 -26.37
CA GLU A 24 -7.73 1.28 -27.11
C GLU A 24 -7.96 2.62 -26.39
N ASP A 25 -8.15 3.71 -27.14
CA ASP A 25 -8.29 5.06 -26.56
C ASP A 25 -9.47 5.19 -25.59
N ARG A 26 -10.56 4.45 -25.84
CA ARG A 26 -11.73 4.44 -24.94
C ARG A 26 -11.41 3.99 -23.51
N PHE A 27 -10.37 3.18 -23.33
CA PHE A 27 -9.94 2.71 -22.01
C PHE A 27 -8.91 3.61 -21.35
N LYS A 28 -8.30 4.56 -22.08
CA LYS A 28 -7.28 5.49 -21.55
C LYS A 28 -7.87 6.62 -20.72
N ASN A 29 -9.17 6.85 -20.82
CA ASN A 29 -9.85 7.97 -20.15
C ASN A 29 -10.02 7.75 -18.65
N LEU A 30 -10.02 6.49 -18.19
CA LEU A 30 -10.09 6.18 -16.76
C LEU A 30 -8.67 6.25 -16.17
N PRO A 31 -8.42 7.07 -15.14
CA PRO A 31 -7.15 7.04 -14.42
C PRO A 31 -6.92 5.67 -13.78
N TRP A 32 -5.67 5.35 -13.47
CA TRP A 32 -5.36 4.14 -12.72
C TRP A 32 -6.11 4.12 -11.39
N GLN A 33 -6.71 2.98 -11.09
CA GLN A 33 -7.48 2.76 -9.87
C GLN A 33 -6.58 2.33 -8.69
N GLY A 34 -5.40 1.78 -8.97
CA GLY A 34 -4.41 1.46 -7.96
C GLY A 34 -3.69 2.72 -7.49
N ILE A 35 -3.91 3.08 -6.22
CA ILE A 35 -3.22 4.20 -5.58
C ILE A 35 -2.15 3.67 -4.65
N MET A 36 -0.93 4.18 -4.81
CA MET A 36 0.18 3.83 -3.93
C MET A 36 0.00 4.50 -2.57
N CYS A 37 0.05 3.70 -1.51
CA CYS A 37 -0.16 4.20 -0.15
C CYS A 37 1.09 3.96 0.71
N GLY A 38 1.52 4.99 1.42
CA GLY A 38 2.46 4.87 2.54
C GLY A 38 1.72 5.04 3.86
N LEU A 39 2.00 4.19 4.85
CA LEU A 39 1.42 4.33 6.18
C LEU A 39 2.10 5.48 6.93
N ASP A 40 1.32 6.44 7.39
CA ASP A 40 1.82 7.69 7.97
C ASP A 40 2.71 7.45 9.21
N HIS A 41 3.79 8.24 9.36
CA HIS A 41 4.65 8.28 10.54
C HIS A 41 5.16 6.91 11.03
N THR A 42 5.34 5.95 10.12
CA THR A 42 5.90 4.62 10.44
C THR A 42 7.26 4.40 9.79
N GLY A 43 8.14 3.73 10.52
CA GLY A 43 9.42 3.22 10.01
C GLY A 43 9.66 1.76 10.42
N PRO A 44 10.70 1.11 9.84
CA PRO A 44 11.09 -0.23 10.22
C PRO A 44 11.36 -0.35 11.73
N PRO A 45 11.17 -1.54 12.33
CA PRO A 45 11.25 -1.73 13.77
C PRO A 45 12.66 -1.50 14.33
N THR A 46 13.70 -1.63 13.49
CA THR A 46 15.09 -1.30 13.80
C THR A 46 15.58 -0.17 12.90
N HIS A 47 16.79 0.37 13.14
CA HIS A 47 17.40 1.43 12.31
C HIS A 47 17.87 0.92 10.92
N ILE A 48 17.17 -0.05 10.36
CA ILE A 48 17.38 -0.54 8.99
C ILE A 48 16.56 0.30 8.01
N THR A 49 17.02 0.39 6.77
CA THR A 49 16.34 1.13 5.68
C THR A 49 15.32 0.26 4.94
N THR A 50 15.28 -1.04 5.21
CA THR A 50 14.43 -2.03 4.54
C THR A 50 13.39 -2.62 5.48
N TRP A 51 12.15 -2.78 5.02
CA TRP A 51 11.09 -3.43 5.80
C TRP A 51 11.35 -4.94 5.95
N PRO A 52 11.36 -5.49 7.19
CA PRO A 52 11.48 -6.94 7.41
C PRO A 52 10.35 -7.73 6.73
N GLU A 53 10.65 -8.95 6.26
CA GLU A 53 9.63 -9.79 5.62
C GLU A 53 8.49 -10.17 6.58
N VAL A 54 8.79 -10.35 7.87
CA VAL A 54 7.75 -10.59 8.89
C VAL A 54 6.77 -9.43 8.97
N THR A 55 7.25 -8.19 8.96
CA THR A 55 6.41 -6.98 8.95
C THR A 55 5.56 -6.93 7.69
N ARG A 56 6.15 -7.23 6.51
CA ARG A 56 5.43 -7.29 5.23
C ARG A 56 4.35 -8.37 5.23
N ALA A 57 4.63 -9.55 5.78
CA ALA A 57 3.69 -10.66 5.89
C ALA A 57 2.50 -10.32 6.79
N ILE A 58 2.75 -9.67 7.94
CA ILE A 58 1.70 -9.18 8.83
C ILE A 58 0.82 -8.15 8.13
N CYS A 59 1.40 -7.19 7.41
CA CYS A 59 0.63 -6.23 6.62
C CYS A 59 -0.26 -6.91 5.58
N ARG A 60 0.27 -7.89 4.84
CA ARG A 60 -0.53 -8.67 3.88
C ARG A 60 -1.67 -9.40 4.58
N MET A 61 -1.43 -10.00 5.75
CA MET A 61 -2.45 -10.77 6.46
C MET A 61 -3.64 -9.91 6.91
N PHE A 62 -3.38 -8.70 7.40
CA PHE A 62 -4.43 -7.80 7.90
C PHE A 62 -5.13 -6.99 6.81
N LEU A 63 -4.45 -6.70 5.69
CA LEU A 63 -4.99 -5.82 4.65
C LEU A 63 -5.51 -6.57 3.42
N SER A 64 -5.01 -7.78 3.15
CA SER A 64 -5.51 -8.55 1.99
C SER A 64 -6.94 -8.98 2.23
N GLN A 65 -7.82 -8.69 1.28
CA GLN A 65 -9.24 -9.09 1.30
C GLN A 65 -10.05 -8.52 2.47
N HIS A 66 -9.57 -7.46 3.12
CA HIS A 66 -10.31 -6.77 4.17
C HIS A 66 -10.69 -5.37 3.71
N ASP A 67 -11.94 -5.01 3.96
CA ASP A 67 -12.45 -3.67 3.74
C ASP A 67 -12.09 -2.75 4.92
N GLY A 68 -12.07 -1.45 4.66
CA GLY A 68 -11.73 -0.47 5.67
C GLY A 68 -11.90 0.96 5.21
N TRP A 69 -11.62 1.88 6.13
CA TRP A 69 -11.51 3.30 5.83
C TRP A 69 -10.05 3.70 5.62
N ILE A 70 -9.82 4.53 4.62
CA ILE A 70 -8.51 5.15 4.36
C ILE A 70 -8.69 6.66 4.49
N ASN A 71 -7.96 7.28 5.41
CA ASN A 71 -7.88 8.72 5.53
C ASN A 71 -6.59 9.22 4.85
N ILE A 72 -6.72 10.16 3.92
CA ILE A 72 -5.58 10.75 3.22
C ILE A 72 -5.00 11.85 4.09
N ILE A 73 -3.80 11.61 4.63
CA ILE A 73 -3.09 12.58 5.47
C ILE A 73 -2.34 13.58 4.60
N HIS A 74 -1.65 13.11 3.57
CA HIS A 74 -0.89 13.97 2.67
C HIS A 74 -0.74 13.36 1.26
N PRO A 75 -1.08 14.08 0.18
CA PRO A 75 -0.76 13.63 -1.17
C PRO A 75 0.76 13.72 -1.41
N LEU A 76 1.37 12.65 -1.94
CA LEU A 76 2.82 12.64 -2.23
C LEU A 76 3.12 13.07 -3.66
N ARG A 77 2.48 12.39 -4.62
CA ARG A 77 2.57 12.65 -6.06
C ARG A 77 1.31 12.10 -6.74
N LYS A 78 1.14 12.34 -8.04
CA LYS A 78 0.04 11.74 -8.79
C LYS A 78 0.04 10.21 -8.61
N GLY A 79 -1.08 9.67 -8.11
CA GLY A 79 -1.23 8.24 -7.83
C GLY A 79 -0.55 7.74 -6.54
N ALA A 80 -0.12 8.63 -5.64
CA ALA A 80 0.46 8.23 -4.36
C ALA A 80 0.09 9.15 -3.19
N ALA A 81 -0.19 8.57 -2.02
CA ALA A 81 -0.57 9.30 -0.83
C ALA A 81 0.00 8.66 0.45
N LEU A 82 0.17 9.49 1.47
CA LEU A 82 0.30 9.05 2.85
C LEU A 82 -1.07 8.96 3.49
N VAL A 83 -1.29 7.84 4.17
CA VAL A 83 -2.61 7.49 4.65
C VAL A 83 -2.57 6.94 6.07
N GLU A 84 -3.69 7.11 6.74
CA GLU A 84 -4.06 6.35 7.92
C GLU A 84 -5.12 5.31 7.51
N ILE A 85 -5.00 4.09 8.02
CA ILE A 85 -5.84 2.96 7.63
C ILE A 85 -6.58 2.43 8.86
N HIS A 86 -7.89 2.28 8.74
CA HIS A 86 -8.75 1.59 9.69
C HIS A 86 -9.34 0.35 9.03
N VAL A 87 -9.08 -0.82 9.57
CA VAL A 87 -9.54 -2.10 9.02
C VAL A 87 -10.81 -2.53 9.75
N TYR A 88 -11.85 -2.92 9.02
CA TYR A 88 -13.05 -3.48 9.63
C TYR A 88 -12.78 -4.88 10.18
N THR A 89 -13.44 -5.21 11.28
CA THR A 89 -13.48 -6.57 11.80
C THR A 89 -14.70 -7.30 11.27
N ASP A 90 -14.64 -8.64 11.19
CA ASP A 90 -15.78 -9.48 10.79
C ASP A 90 -16.94 -9.47 11.81
N LYS A 91 -16.85 -8.65 12.86
CA LYS A 91 -17.86 -8.58 13.91
C LYS A 91 -19.05 -7.74 13.46
N PRO A 92 -20.29 -8.13 13.85
CA PRO A 92 -21.51 -7.47 13.41
C PRO A 92 -21.65 -6.00 13.84
N GLU A 93 -20.82 -5.53 14.76
CA GLU A 93 -20.90 -4.20 15.35
C GLU A 93 -20.12 -3.12 14.57
N ASN A 94 -19.70 -3.38 13.32
CA ASN A 94 -18.88 -2.44 12.52
C ASN A 94 -17.64 -1.92 13.28
N ILE A 95 -17.06 -2.75 14.12
CA ILE A 95 -15.86 -2.39 14.86
C ILE A 95 -14.70 -2.34 13.87
N SER A 96 -14.00 -1.21 13.84
CA SER A 96 -12.75 -1.05 13.11
C SER A 96 -11.61 -0.85 14.09
N PHE A 97 -10.38 -1.16 13.66
CA PHE A 97 -9.18 -0.83 14.41
C PHE A 97 -8.20 -0.04 13.54
N ASN A 98 -7.49 0.89 14.17
CA ASN A 98 -6.40 1.61 13.52
C ASN A 98 -5.24 0.64 13.26
N PHE A 99 -4.87 0.49 12.00
CA PHE A 99 -3.88 -0.50 11.57
C PHE A 99 -2.46 -0.15 12.05
N LYS A 100 -2.10 1.14 12.04
CA LYS A 100 -0.81 1.64 12.54
C LYS A 100 -0.63 1.30 14.01
N ASP A 101 -1.64 1.56 14.84
CA ASP A 101 -1.58 1.24 16.27
C ASP A 101 -1.38 -0.26 16.53
N SER A 102 -2.05 -1.11 15.75
CA SER A 102 -1.85 -2.56 15.81
C SER A 102 -0.41 -2.96 15.51
N LEU A 103 0.19 -2.41 14.44
CA LEU A 103 1.59 -2.69 14.09
C LEU A 103 2.57 -2.23 15.16
N VAL A 104 2.34 -1.05 15.77
CA VAL A 104 3.18 -0.51 16.85
C VAL A 104 3.11 -1.42 18.09
N ARG A 105 1.89 -1.82 18.50
CA ARG A 105 1.72 -2.73 19.65
C ARG A 105 2.39 -4.08 19.44
N MET A 106 2.44 -4.59 18.21
CA MET A 106 3.12 -5.83 17.85
C MET A 106 4.65 -5.67 17.69
N GLY A 107 5.19 -4.46 17.89
CA GLY A 107 6.62 -4.17 17.71
C GLY A 107 7.09 -4.32 16.27
N GLN A 108 6.17 -4.27 15.29
CA GLN A 108 6.49 -4.46 13.88
C GLN A 108 6.93 -3.18 13.19
N VAL A 109 6.57 -2.03 13.75
CA VAL A 109 6.94 -0.71 13.24
C VAL A 109 7.27 0.22 14.40
N ARG A 110 8.07 1.24 14.14
CA ARG A 110 8.30 2.36 15.07
C ARG A 110 7.56 3.60 14.58
N LEU A 111 7.13 4.42 15.52
CA LEU A 111 6.65 5.77 15.21
C LEU A 111 7.85 6.66 14.87
N ILE A 112 7.75 7.39 13.77
CA ILE A 112 8.74 8.39 13.36
C ILE A 112 8.08 9.77 13.35
N PRO A 113 8.72 10.80 13.91
CA PRO A 113 8.16 12.14 13.98
C PRO A 113 8.14 12.84 12.61
N GLU A 114 9.04 12.43 11.71
CA GLU A 114 9.12 12.97 10.37
C GLU A 114 8.34 12.10 9.40
N VAL A 115 7.53 12.75 8.57
CA VAL A 115 6.97 12.14 7.38
C VAL A 115 8.13 11.79 6.46
N THR A 116 8.49 10.51 6.36
CA THR A 116 9.44 10.05 5.34
C THR A 116 8.81 10.29 3.97
N MET A 117 9.17 11.42 3.34
CA MET A 117 8.72 11.80 2.00
C MET A 117 9.20 10.84 0.90
N ASN A 118 10.07 9.90 1.25
CA ASN A 118 10.62 8.88 0.36
C ASN A 118 9.89 7.56 0.50
N VAL A 119 8.57 7.54 0.26
CA VAL A 119 7.85 6.28 -0.01
C VAL A 119 8.09 5.91 -1.48
N TYR A 120 9.33 5.57 -1.81
CA TYR A 120 9.61 4.88 -3.06
C TYR A 120 9.43 3.39 -2.78
N PRO A 121 8.52 2.67 -3.48
CA PRO A 121 8.66 1.23 -3.52
C PRO A 121 10.05 0.94 -4.08
N ALA A 122 10.79 0.04 -3.43
CA ALA A 122 11.93 -0.59 -4.09
C ALA A 122 11.44 -1.14 -5.42
N ALA A 123 12.12 -0.73 -6.50
CA ALA A 123 11.89 -1.26 -7.85
C ALA A 123 12.08 -2.78 -7.86
#